data_AF-A0A6M5JEY6-F1
#
_entry.id   AF-A0A6M5JEY6-F1
#
_cell.length_a   1.000
_cell.length_b   1.000
_cell.length_c   1.000
_cell.angle_alpha   90.00
_cell.angle_beta   90.00
_cell.angle_gamma   90.00
#
_symmetry.space_group_name_H-M   'P 1'
#
loop_
_entity.id
_entity.type
_entity.pdbx_description
1 polymer ?
#
loop_
_entity_poly.entity_id
_entity_poly.type
_entity_poly.pdbx_seq_one_letter_code
_entity_poly.pdbx_strand_id
1 'polypeptide(L)'
;MSSSTWEPEGRITLENAEDLGPDSAEIARVWVNDEGGASVWIAAFRLEDPKMFGYLMADTMRHAARAYAGTWSIEEDAALEAIAQGLSEALRGQTTTVTTIQDGSLN
;
A
#
# COMPACT_ATOMS: atom_id res chain seq x y z
N MET A 1 -13.20 27.73 -5.99
CA MET A 1 -11.90 27.90 -5.32
C MET A 1 -11.21 26.55 -5.37
N SER A 2 -10.11 26.42 -6.10
CA SER A 2 -9.37 25.16 -6.14
C SER A 2 -8.72 24.99 -4.78
N SER A 3 -9.22 24.07 -3.94
CA SER A 3 -8.47 23.63 -2.77
C SER A 3 -7.30 22.83 -3.32
N SER A 4 -6.10 23.40 -3.37
CA SER A 4 -4.92 22.57 -3.54
C SER A 4 -4.78 21.76 -2.26
N THR A 5 -5.27 20.53 -2.28
CA THR A 5 -4.95 19.55 -1.24
C THR A 5 -3.43 19.42 -1.24
N TRP A 6 -2.79 19.84 -0.15
CA TRP A 6 -1.37 19.63 0.04
C TRP A 6 -1.10 18.12 0.12
N GLU A 7 -0.11 17.64 -0.63
CA GLU A 7 0.34 16.25 -0.60
C GLU A 7 1.82 16.22 -0.18
N PRO A 8 2.27 15.20 0.58
CA PRO A 8 3.68 15.04 0.94
C PRO A 8 4.60 14.88 -0.29
N GLU A 9 5.87 15.23 -0.12
CA GLU A 9 6.91 15.01 -1.14
C GLU A 9 7.10 13.51 -1.43
N GLY A 10 7.55 13.18 -2.65
CA GLY A 10 7.79 11.78 -3.06
C GLY A 10 6.54 11.00 -3.49
N ARG A 11 5.40 11.67 -3.73
CA ARG A 11 4.20 11.01 -4.28
C ARG A 11 4.55 10.27 -5.58
N ILE A 12 4.11 9.02 -5.68
CA ILE A 12 4.22 8.26 -6.93
C ILE A 12 3.18 8.82 -7.89
N THR A 13 3.64 9.48 -8.95
CA THR A 13 2.77 9.95 -10.03
C THR A 13 2.45 8.82 -10.98
N LEU A 14 1.20 8.76 -11.46
CA LEU A 14 0.81 7.89 -12.56
C LEU A 14 1.38 8.45 -13.87
N GLU A 15 2.69 8.30 -14.07
CA GLU A 15 3.29 8.59 -15.38
C GLU A 15 2.81 7.51 -16.35
N ASN A 16 2.06 7.92 -17.38
CA ASN A 16 1.38 7.05 -18.35
C ASN A 16 0.20 6.26 -17.77
N ALA A 17 -0.79 6.97 -17.18
CA ALA A 17 -2.10 6.43 -16.79
C ALA A 17 -2.92 5.76 -17.92
N GLU A 18 -2.33 5.54 -19.10
CA GLU A 18 -3.01 5.11 -20.31
C GLU A 18 -3.52 3.66 -20.27
N ASP A 19 -3.08 2.83 -19.31
CA ASP A 19 -3.39 1.38 -19.32
C ASP A 19 -4.05 0.83 -18.04
N LEU A 20 -4.49 1.69 -17.13
CA LEU A 20 -5.24 1.23 -15.95
C LEU A 20 -6.70 0.85 -16.29
N GLY A 21 -7.22 1.35 -17.41
CA GLY A 21 -8.61 1.18 -17.81
C GLY A 21 -9.56 2.16 -17.11
N PRO A 22 -10.75 2.43 -17.69
CA PRO A 22 -11.68 3.45 -17.20
C PRO A 22 -12.28 3.15 -15.83
N ASP A 23 -12.27 1.88 -15.40
CA ASP A 23 -12.85 1.43 -14.14
C ASP A 23 -11.81 1.29 -13.01
N SER A 24 -10.55 1.66 -13.26
CA SER A 24 -9.53 1.63 -12.22
C SER A 24 -9.77 2.69 -11.15
N ALA A 25 -9.55 2.31 -9.90
CA ALA A 25 -9.72 3.19 -8.75
C ALA A 25 -8.62 2.97 -7.72
N GLU A 26 -8.21 4.05 -7.06
CA GLU A 26 -7.29 3.98 -5.92
C GLU A 26 -7.97 3.24 -4.75
N ILE A 27 -7.31 2.18 -4.26
CA ILE A 27 -7.77 1.36 -3.12
C ILE A 27 -7.01 1.71 -1.84
N ALA A 28 -5.73 1.99 -1.93
CA ALA A 28 -4.89 2.31 -0.79
C ALA A 28 -3.91 3.43 -1.14
N ARG A 29 -3.68 4.32 -0.18
CA ARG A 29 -2.63 5.33 -0.23
C ARG A 29 -1.83 5.24 1.06
N VAL A 30 -0.55 4.89 0.94
CA VAL A 30 0.33 4.57 2.07
C VAL A 30 1.51 5.54 2.04
N TRP A 31 1.80 6.14 3.19
CA TRP A 31 2.92 7.04 3.38
C TRP A 31 3.75 6.59 4.57
N VAL A 32 5.06 6.80 4.49
CA VAL A 32 6.00 6.61 5.60
C VAL A 32 6.65 7.94 5.95
N ASN A 33 6.95 8.16 7.21
CA ASN A 33 7.76 9.29 7.67
C ASN A 33 9.10 8.82 8.25
N ASP A 34 10.01 9.75 8.53
CA ASP A 34 11.36 9.47 9.04
C ASP A 34 11.35 8.79 10.43
N GLU A 35 10.23 8.83 11.14
CA GLU A 35 10.04 8.18 12.45
C GLU A 35 9.61 6.71 12.31
N GLY A 36 9.50 6.19 11.08
CA GLY A 36 9.07 4.82 10.80
C GLY A 36 7.57 4.60 10.97
N GLY A 37 6.80 5.67 11.17
CA GLY A 37 5.34 5.62 11.22
C GLY A 37 4.73 5.56 9.83
N ALA A 38 3.72 4.71 9.64
CA ALA A 38 2.95 4.67 8.41
C ALA A 38 1.60 5.39 8.59
N SER A 39 1.24 6.24 7.62
CA SER A 39 -0.11 6.80 7.49
C SER A 39 -0.81 6.13 6.31
N VAL A 40 -1.98 5.54 6.56
CA VAL A 40 -2.67 4.69 5.58
C VAL A 40 -4.12 5.15 5.41
N TRP A 41 -4.52 5.36 4.16
CA TRP A 41 -5.89 5.57 3.74
C TRP A 41 -6.34 4.37 2.91
N ILE A 42 -7.49 3.77 3.27
CA ILE A 42 -8.07 2.63 2.57
C ILE A 42 -9.48 2.98 2.08
N ALA A 43 -9.71 2.89 0.77
CA ALA A 43 -11.04 3.04 0.17
C ALA A 43 -11.85 1.73 0.28
N ALA A 44 -12.11 1.29 1.52
CA ALA A 44 -12.75 0.01 1.80
C ALA A 44 -14.12 -0.16 1.12
N PHE A 45 -14.86 0.94 0.93
CA PHE A 45 -16.15 0.96 0.22
C PHE A 45 -16.08 0.52 -1.25
N ARG A 46 -14.89 0.45 -1.84
CA ARG A 46 -14.67 -0.08 -3.20
C ARG A 46 -14.42 -1.59 -3.22
N LEU A 47 -14.35 -2.24 -2.06
CA LEU A 47 -14.12 -3.68 -1.92
C LEU A 47 -15.34 -4.34 -1.29
N GLU A 48 -15.95 -5.28 -2.03
CA GLU A 48 -17.10 -6.07 -1.60
C GLU A 48 -16.80 -7.09 -0.49
N ASP A 49 -15.56 -7.62 -0.42
CA ASP A 49 -15.10 -8.63 0.55
C ASP A 49 -13.71 -8.25 1.07
N PRO A 50 -13.47 -8.22 2.39
CA PRO A 50 -12.14 -8.00 2.99
C PRO A 50 -11.03 -8.89 2.43
N LYS A 51 -11.34 -10.11 1.98
CA LYS A 51 -10.36 -11.01 1.35
C LYS A 51 -9.74 -10.41 0.09
N MET A 52 -10.48 -9.56 -0.64
CA MET A 52 -9.95 -8.89 -1.82
C MET A 52 -8.80 -7.95 -1.48
N PHE A 53 -8.86 -7.28 -0.32
CA PHE A 53 -7.72 -6.50 0.16
C PHE A 53 -6.51 -7.41 0.43
N GLY A 54 -6.73 -8.58 1.03
CA GLY A 54 -5.69 -9.59 1.22
C GLY A 54 -5.03 -10.04 -0.08
N TYR A 55 -5.82 -10.30 -1.13
CA TYR A 55 -5.29 -10.66 -2.45
C TYR A 55 -4.50 -9.50 -3.09
N LEU A 56 -5.00 -8.27 -2.98
CA LEU A 56 -4.30 -7.08 -3.45
C LEU A 56 -2.95 -6.90 -2.76
N MET A 57 -2.88 -7.16 -1.45
CA MET A 57 -1.62 -7.09 -0.69
C MET A 57 -0.63 -8.16 -1.12
N ALA A 58 -1.09 -9.39 -1.36
CA ALA A 58 -0.23 -10.45 -1.88
C ALA A 58 0.36 -10.09 -3.24
N ASP A 59 -0.43 -9.50 -4.14
CA ASP A 59 0.05 -9.05 -5.46
C ASP A 59 1.02 -7.87 -5.35
N THR A 60 0.70 -6.90 -4.49
CA THR A 60 1.57 -5.75 -4.19
C THR A 60 2.94 -6.19 -3.67
N MET A 61 2.99 -7.22 -2.81
CA MET A 61 4.25 -7.76 -2.27
C MET A 61 5.12 -8.41 -3.35
N ARG A 62 4.51 -9.08 -4.34
CA ARG A 62 5.26 -9.63 -5.49
C ARG A 62 5.86 -8.53 -6.34
N HIS A 63 5.09 -7.48 -6.62
CA HIS A 63 5.59 -6.29 -7.32
C HIS A 63 6.72 -5.60 -6.54
N ALA A 64 6.57 -5.50 -5.21
CA ALA A 64 7.61 -4.97 -4.34
C ALA A 64 8.87 -5.82 -4.42
N ALA A 65 8.77 -7.16 -4.33
CA ALA A 65 9.92 -8.06 -4.44
C ALA A 65 10.71 -7.82 -5.75
N ARG A 66 10.00 -7.72 -6.88
CA ARG A 66 10.61 -7.41 -8.18
C ARG A 66 11.28 -6.03 -8.18
N ALA A 67 10.66 -5.01 -7.59
CA ALA A 67 11.23 -3.67 -7.49
C ALA A 67 12.49 -3.64 -6.60
N TYR A 68 12.48 -4.34 -5.46
CA TYR A 68 13.64 -4.47 -4.57
C TYR A 68 14.78 -5.23 -5.24
N ALA A 69 14.48 -6.33 -5.95
CA ALA A 69 15.47 -7.08 -6.72
C ALA A 69 16.19 -6.18 -7.73
N GLY A 70 15.43 -5.40 -8.50
CA GLY A 70 15.98 -4.47 -9.48
C GLY A 70 16.77 -3.32 -8.86
N THR A 71 16.32 -2.80 -7.72
CA THR A 71 16.94 -1.64 -7.04
C THR A 71 18.22 -2.01 -6.31
N TRP A 72 18.22 -3.16 -5.61
CA TRP A 72 19.28 -3.56 -4.68
C TRP A 72 20.14 -4.71 -5.19
N SER A 73 19.90 -5.19 -6.41
CA SER A 73 20.62 -6.32 -7.02
C SER A 73 20.60 -7.59 -6.15
N ILE A 74 19.45 -7.87 -5.55
CA ILE A 74 19.18 -9.13 -4.82
C ILE A 74 18.26 -10.02 -5.67
N GLU A 75 18.23 -11.32 -5.39
CA GLU A 75 17.31 -12.24 -6.05
C GLU A 75 15.86 -11.92 -5.67
N GLU A 76 14.93 -11.97 -6.64
CA GLU A 76 13.50 -11.67 -6.43
C GLU A 76 12.87 -12.58 -5.38
N ASP A 77 13.20 -13.87 -5.38
CA ASP A 77 12.71 -14.83 -4.39
C ASP A 77 13.19 -14.49 -2.97
N ALA A 78 14.45 -14.06 -2.83
CA ALA A 78 15.01 -13.64 -1.54
C ALA A 78 14.35 -12.33 -1.05
N ALA A 79 14.05 -11.40 -1.97
CA ALA A 79 13.29 -10.20 -1.64
C ALA A 79 11.87 -10.53 -1.18
N LEU A 80 11.19 -11.45 -1.88
CA LEU A 80 9.84 -11.88 -1.54
C LEU A 80 9.80 -12.58 -0.18
N GLU A 81 10.77 -13.46 0.10
CA GLU A 81 10.91 -14.14 1.39
C GLU A 81 11.06 -13.13 2.53
N ALA A 82 11.97 -12.16 2.39
CA ALA A 82 12.20 -11.13 3.39
C ALA A 82 10.94 -10.26 3.63
N ILE A 83 10.24 -9.87 2.57
CA ILE A 83 8.98 -9.09 2.66
C ILE A 83 7.90 -9.91 3.38
N ALA A 84 7.71 -11.17 3.00
CA ALA A 84 6.70 -12.04 3.60
C ALA A 84 7.00 -12.34 5.07
N GLN A 85 8.28 -12.49 5.42
CA GLN A 85 8.72 -12.63 6.81
C GLN A 85 8.38 -11.38 7.63
N GLY A 86 8.78 -10.19 7.16
CA GLY A 86 8.49 -8.93 7.85
C GLY A 86 7.00 -8.68 8.05
N LEU A 87 6.17 -8.97 7.04
CA LEU A 87 4.71 -8.91 7.18
C LEU A 87 4.20 -9.87 8.26
N SER A 88 4.64 -11.13 8.20
CA SER A 88 4.16 -12.17 9.12
C SER A 88 4.53 -11.86 10.57
N GLU A 89 5.74 -11.33 10.80
CA GLU A 89 6.19 -10.85 12.10
C GLU A 89 5.34 -9.68 12.58
N ALA A 90 5.10 -8.68 11.73
CA ALA A 90 4.29 -7.51 12.06
C ALA A 90 2.82 -7.90 12.40
N LEU A 91 2.19 -8.73 11.59
CA LEU A 91 0.81 -9.19 11.82
C LEU A 91 0.66 -10.01 13.12
N ARG A 92 1.69 -10.77 13.49
CA ARG A 92 1.71 -11.50 14.77
C ARG A 92 2.02 -10.59 15.96
N GLY A 93 2.85 -9.57 15.75
CA GLY A 93 3.29 -8.63 16.78
C GLY A 93 2.30 -7.50 17.07
N GLN A 94 1.34 -7.23 16.17
CA GLN A 94 0.28 -6.24 16.37
C GLN A 94 -0.68 -6.67 17.49
N THR A 95 -0.32 -6.38 18.75
CA THR A 95 -1.19 -6.54 19.94
C THR A 95 -1.83 -5.23 20.39
N THR A 96 -1.64 -4.14 19.65
CA THR A 96 -2.10 -2.78 20.02
C THR A 96 -3.14 -2.23 19.04
N THR A 97 -3.99 -1.34 19.53
CA THR A 97 -5.04 -0.66 18.77
C THR A 97 -4.48 0.06 17.55
N VAL A 98 -5.06 -0.19 16.38
CA VAL A 98 -4.81 0.60 15.17
C VAL A 98 -5.28 2.02 15.41
N THR A 99 -4.37 2.99 15.47
CA THR A 99 -4.71 4.41 15.43
C THR A 99 -4.98 4.80 13.99
N THR A 100 -6.23 4.70 13.55
CA THR A 100 -6.64 5.10 12.21
C THR A 100 -6.97 6.59 12.17
N ILE A 101 -6.56 7.27 11.09
CA ILE A 101 -6.94 8.65 10.79
C ILE A 101 -8.37 8.70 10.20
N GLN A 102 -8.91 7.56 9.72
CA GLN A 102 -10.25 7.44 9.16
C GLN A 102 -11.06 6.32 9.82
N ASP A 103 -12.20 6.67 10.40
CA ASP A 103 -13.27 5.71 10.71
C ASP A 103 -13.98 5.41 9.39
N GLY A 104 -13.59 4.32 8.71
CA GLY A 104 -14.10 3.98 7.38
C GLY A 104 -15.61 4.17 7.26
N SER A 105 -16.04 5.12 6.43
CA SER A 105 -17.45 5.43 6.21
C SER A 105 -17.88 4.99 4.80
N LEU A 106 -19.08 4.43 4.72
CA LEU A 106 -19.81 4.33 3.46
C LEU A 106 -20.28 5.75 3.13
N ASN A 107 -19.84 6.30 1.99
CA ASN A 107 -20.47 7.50 1.43
C ASN A 107 -21.82 7.12 0.82
#